data_AF-A0A933KE21-F1
#
_entry.id   AF-A0A933KE21-F1
#
_cell.length_a   1.000
_cell.length_b   1.000
_cell.length_c   1.000
_cell.angle_alpha   90.00
_cell.angle_beta   90.00
_cell.angle_gamma   90.00
#
_symmetry.space_group_name_H-M   'P 1'
#
loop_
_entity.id
_entity.type
_entity.pdbx_description
1 polymer ?
#
loop_
_entity_poly.entity_id
_entity_poly.type
_entity_poly.pdbx_seq_one_letter_code
_entity_poly.pdbx_strand_id
1 'polypeptide(L)'
;MASAKARPARWWKVVLAAAFGWTLAGTQASAAPAGQTSSASEVRLARPPLDRPASARFAVIINGDAGEHHVGNCLDAYGALKTNGFTDDEIFLLSSEPRIGSAAVPTLGPNDGPPNPRNLTAVFNFLRDEVRPSDTLVVYVTGHGGSDTPKSDRCFIELVPREKDRRVAPANQLALRDFLASVSAIRPRRALFLFDQCYGQAFATSLAGKGPFISIALSTKAEEVYCQNFSPVFWKELRRSGILRKPLPRTSLKAAFDKACRHARRRERTQKPILQTAPGVDAAKFFLWE
;
A
#
# COMPACT_ATOMS: atom_id res chain seq x y z
N MET A 1 -21.91 -25.57 -42.01
CA MET A 1 -23.37 -25.76 -41.96
C MET A 1 -23.68 -27.20 -41.56
N ALA A 2 -24.07 -27.43 -40.31
CA ALA A 2 -24.67 -28.65 -39.78
C ALA A 2 -25.15 -28.28 -38.36
N SER A 3 -26.39 -27.80 -38.23
CA SER A 3 -27.61 -28.54 -37.88
C SER A 3 -27.66 -28.97 -36.41
N ALA A 4 -28.63 -28.37 -35.73
CA ALA A 4 -28.88 -28.38 -34.31
C ALA A 4 -29.44 -29.72 -33.79
N LYS A 5 -29.21 -30.00 -32.50
CA LYS A 5 -30.17 -30.75 -31.69
C LYS A 5 -30.29 -30.11 -30.30
N ALA A 6 -31.37 -29.34 -30.14
CA ALA A 6 -31.93 -29.01 -28.84
C ALA A 6 -32.56 -30.25 -28.21
N ARG A 7 -32.46 -30.38 -26.89
CA ARG A 7 -33.37 -31.23 -26.08
C ARG A 7 -33.93 -30.37 -24.94
N PRO A 8 -35.25 -30.23 -24.82
CA PRO A 8 -35.86 -29.49 -23.73
C PRO A 8 -36.25 -30.39 -22.55
N ALA A 9 -36.36 -29.72 -21.41
CA ALA A 9 -37.23 -29.98 -20.27
C ALA A 9 -36.94 -31.20 -19.38
N ARG A 10 -36.82 -30.93 -18.07
CA ARG A 10 -37.73 -31.51 -17.09
C ARG A 10 -37.81 -30.67 -15.80
N TRP A 11 -39.05 -30.32 -15.49
CA TRP A 11 -39.51 -29.66 -14.29
C TRP A 11 -39.55 -30.66 -13.14
N TRP A 12 -39.07 -30.29 -11.97
CA TRP A 12 -39.55 -30.84 -10.70
C TRP A 12 -39.73 -29.70 -9.70
N LYS A 13 -41.00 -29.36 -9.47
CA LYS A 13 -41.44 -28.64 -8.29
C LYS A 13 -41.38 -29.64 -7.13
N VAL A 14 -40.62 -29.33 -6.09
CA VAL A 14 -40.83 -29.93 -4.76
C VAL A 14 -41.17 -28.79 -3.82
N VAL A 15 -42.45 -28.74 -3.48
CA VAL A 15 -43.01 -27.95 -2.39
C VAL A 15 -42.84 -28.81 -1.13
N LEU A 16 -42.06 -28.32 -0.17
CA LEU A 16 -42.03 -28.85 1.18
C LEU A 16 -42.46 -27.74 2.12
N ALA A 17 -43.75 -27.76 2.45
CA ALA A 17 -44.32 -26.99 3.54
C ALA A 17 -44.01 -27.74 4.84
N ALA A 18 -43.07 -27.21 5.61
CA ALA A 18 -42.90 -27.59 7.02
C ALA A 18 -43.43 -26.44 7.87
N ALA A 19 -44.65 -26.62 8.37
CA ALA A 19 -45.20 -25.81 9.45
C ALA A 19 -44.47 -26.19 10.74
N PHE A 20 -43.62 -25.30 11.25
CA PHE A 20 -43.09 -25.40 12.60
C PHE A 20 -43.77 -24.35 13.48
N GLY A 21 -44.41 -24.86 14.52
CA GLY A 21 -45.20 -24.10 15.49
C GLY A 21 -44.35 -23.08 16.23
N TRP A 22 -44.96 -21.92 16.42
CA TRP A 22 -44.46 -20.87 17.30
C TRP A 22 -44.77 -21.24 18.75
N THR A 23 -43.71 -21.45 19.55
CA THR A 23 -43.79 -21.34 21.01
C THR A 23 -43.16 -20.00 21.40
N LEU A 24 -44.01 -19.05 21.79
CA LEU A 24 -43.62 -17.80 22.43
C LEU A 24 -43.20 -18.10 23.88
N ALA A 25 -41.92 -18.39 24.09
CA ALA A 25 -41.29 -18.32 25.40
C ALA A 25 -40.60 -16.95 25.51
N GLY A 26 -41.12 -16.11 26.40
CA GLY A 26 -40.57 -14.79 26.69
C GLY A 26 -39.17 -14.88 27.27
N THR A 27 -38.18 -14.46 26.49
CA THR A 27 -36.85 -14.13 26.99
C THR A 27 -36.81 -12.65 27.32
N GLN A 28 -36.60 -12.37 28.61
CA GLN A 28 -36.30 -11.03 29.11
C GLN A 28 -35.05 -10.52 28.37
N ALA A 29 -35.21 -9.41 27.64
CA ALA A 29 -34.12 -8.66 27.08
C ALA A 29 -33.30 -8.06 28.24
N SER A 30 -32.26 -8.78 28.66
CA SER A 30 -31.19 -8.17 29.44
C SER A 30 -30.51 -7.15 28.55
N ALA A 31 -30.68 -5.88 28.88
CA ALA A 31 -29.98 -4.79 28.23
C ALA A 31 -28.48 -5.04 28.40
N ALA A 32 -27.83 -5.51 27.32
CA ALA A 32 -26.39 -5.56 27.26
C ALA A 32 -25.87 -4.14 27.54
N PRO A 33 -24.87 -3.97 28.41
CA PRO A 33 -24.28 -2.66 28.64
C PRO A 33 -23.82 -2.13 27.30
N ALA A 34 -24.25 -0.90 26.97
CA ALA A 34 -23.85 -0.17 25.79
C ALA A 34 -22.33 -0.32 25.66
N GLY A 35 -21.93 -1.10 24.65
CA GLY A 35 -20.54 -1.41 24.40
C GLY A 35 -19.78 -0.10 24.40
N GLN A 36 -18.69 -0.05 25.17
CA GLN A 36 -17.63 0.90 24.96
C GLN A 36 -17.30 0.83 23.47
N THR A 37 -17.78 1.80 22.71
CA THR A 37 -17.31 2.05 21.36
C THR A 37 -15.83 2.31 21.55
N SER A 38 -15.00 1.32 21.22
CA SER A 38 -13.56 1.49 21.20
C SER A 38 -13.30 2.77 20.44
N SER A 39 -12.68 3.73 21.12
CA SER A 39 -12.30 5.00 20.52
C SER A 39 -11.45 4.64 19.31
N ALA A 40 -12.06 4.68 18.13
CA ALA A 40 -11.40 4.35 16.88
C ALA A 40 -10.17 5.24 16.81
N SER A 41 -9.00 4.62 16.98
CA SER A 41 -7.71 5.28 17.16
C SER A 41 -7.58 6.39 16.13
N GLU A 42 -7.75 7.64 16.58
CA GLU A 42 -7.62 8.78 15.70
C GLU A 42 -6.18 8.84 15.21
N VAL A 43 -6.01 9.20 13.94
CA VAL A 43 -4.68 9.39 13.37
C VAL A 43 -3.93 10.35 14.27
N ARG A 44 -2.68 10.01 14.60
CA ARG A 44 -1.78 10.94 15.30
C ARG A 44 -1.29 12.03 14.35
N LEU A 45 -2.22 12.76 13.73
CA LEU A 45 -1.97 13.89 12.83
C LEU A 45 -1.75 15.19 13.57
N ALA A 46 -1.89 15.20 14.89
CA ALA A 46 -1.38 16.28 15.73
C ALA A 46 0.16 16.21 15.78
N ARG A 47 0.82 16.22 14.62
CA ARG A 47 2.23 16.58 14.53
C ARG A 47 2.26 18.11 14.49
N PRO A 48 2.98 18.78 15.42
CA PRO A 48 3.16 20.22 15.32
C PRO A 48 3.83 20.57 13.97
N PRO A 49 3.66 21.81 13.47
CA PRO A 49 4.44 22.28 12.33
C PRO A 49 5.92 22.01 12.59
N LEU A 50 6.59 21.34 11.65
CA LEU A 50 7.99 20.97 11.81
C LEU A 50 8.85 22.24 11.67
N ASP A 51 9.65 22.57 12.69
CA ASP A 51 10.77 23.49 12.53
C ASP A 51 11.83 22.78 11.69
N ARG A 52 11.81 23.02 10.37
CA ARG A 52 12.45 22.13 9.40
C ARG A 52 13.46 22.84 8.51
N PRO A 53 14.51 22.10 8.07
CA PRO A 53 15.49 22.61 7.12
C PRO A 53 14.84 23.06 5.80
N ALA A 54 15.60 23.82 4.99
CA ALA A 54 15.15 24.32 3.70
C ALA A 54 14.70 23.23 2.70
N SER A 55 15.17 21.98 2.88
CA SER A 55 14.71 20.79 2.17
C SER A 55 14.42 19.69 3.19
N ALA A 56 13.13 19.39 3.37
CA ALA A 56 12.64 18.32 4.22
C ALA A 56 12.30 17.07 3.41
N ARG A 57 12.05 15.97 4.11
CA ARG A 57 11.75 14.68 3.52
C ARG A 57 10.45 14.18 4.10
N PHE A 58 9.61 13.58 3.28
CA PHE A 58 8.37 12.98 3.74
C PHE A 58 8.21 11.61 3.13
N ALA A 59 7.75 10.66 3.92
CA ALA A 59 7.44 9.32 3.45
C ALA A 59 6.05 8.89 3.92
N VAL A 60 5.33 8.17 3.07
CA VAL A 60 4.09 7.46 3.44
C VAL A 60 4.28 6.00 3.13
N ILE A 61 4.08 5.13 4.12
CA ILE A 61 4.01 3.69 3.96
C ILE A 61 2.55 3.28 4.18
N ILE A 62 1.93 2.71 3.15
CA ILE A 62 0.54 2.24 3.17
C ILE A 62 0.57 0.72 3.10
N ASN A 63 0.14 0.06 4.17
CA ASN A 63 0.04 -1.39 4.25
C ASN A 63 -1.41 -1.86 4.31
N GLY A 64 -1.96 -2.24 3.17
CA GLY A 64 -3.35 -2.70 3.03
C GLY A 64 -3.66 -4.06 3.65
N ASP A 65 -2.64 -4.83 4.05
CA ASP A 65 -2.80 -6.21 4.51
C ASP A 65 -2.05 -6.48 5.83
N ALA A 66 -2.52 -7.46 6.59
CA ALA A 66 -1.90 -7.90 7.85
C ALA A 66 -0.99 -9.13 7.68
N GLY A 67 -0.82 -9.66 6.47
CA GLY A 67 0.07 -10.78 6.19
C GLY A 67 1.52 -10.48 6.56
N GLU A 68 2.19 -11.44 7.22
CA GLU A 68 3.56 -11.29 7.76
C GLU A 68 4.56 -10.75 6.73
N HIS A 69 4.42 -11.13 5.47
CA HIS A 69 5.32 -10.70 4.41
C HIS A 69 5.12 -9.23 4.02
N HIS A 70 3.89 -8.72 4.01
CA HIS A 70 3.62 -7.30 3.77
C HIS A 70 4.12 -6.44 4.93
N VAL A 71 3.92 -6.91 6.17
CA VAL A 71 4.48 -6.30 7.37
C VAL A 71 6.02 -6.27 7.32
N GLY A 72 6.65 -7.40 6.92
CA GLY A 72 8.10 -7.49 6.72
C GLY A 72 8.60 -6.49 5.67
N ASN A 73 7.88 -6.32 4.57
CA ASN A 73 8.24 -5.33 3.56
C ASN A 73 8.16 -3.89 4.09
N CYS A 74 7.18 -3.59 4.94
CA CYS A 74 7.06 -2.28 5.60
C CYS A 74 8.22 -2.01 6.56
N LEU A 75 8.65 -3.03 7.32
CA LEU A 75 9.82 -2.94 8.21
C LEU A 75 11.10 -2.65 7.42
N ASP A 76 11.30 -3.34 6.30
CA ASP A 76 12.45 -3.13 5.43
C ASP A 76 12.42 -1.71 4.81
N ALA A 77 11.25 -1.26 4.34
CA ALA A 77 11.06 0.08 3.79
C ALA A 77 11.34 1.17 4.82
N TYR A 78 10.77 1.05 6.02
CA TYR A 78 11.00 1.97 7.13
C TYR A 78 12.49 2.06 7.48
N GLY A 79 13.15 0.91 7.66
CA GLY A 79 14.59 0.86 7.94
C GLY A 79 15.44 1.48 6.82
N ALA A 80 15.07 1.26 5.56
CA ALA A 80 15.75 1.89 4.43
C ALA A 80 15.57 3.41 4.43
N LEU A 81 14.36 3.93 4.70
CA LEU A 81 14.10 5.36 4.79
C LEU A 81 14.91 6.01 5.92
N LYS A 82 14.94 5.39 7.12
CA LYS A 82 15.78 5.84 8.24
C LYS A 82 17.26 5.92 7.86
N THR A 83 17.81 4.89 7.23
CA THR A 83 19.21 4.90 6.73
C THR A 83 19.46 6.01 5.71
N ASN A 84 18.45 6.36 4.92
CA ASN A 84 18.53 7.44 3.93
C ASN A 84 18.16 8.82 4.52
N GLY A 85 18.11 8.92 5.85
CA GLY A 85 18.03 10.17 6.61
C GLY A 85 16.63 10.74 6.73
N PHE A 86 15.59 9.90 6.68
CA PHE A 86 14.25 10.27 7.13
C PHE A 86 14.18 10.11 8.65
N THR A 87 13.53 11.05 9.33
CA THR A 87 13.22 10.97 10.76
C THR A 87 11.87 10.26 11.00
N ASP A 88 11.54 9.94 12.25
CA ASP A 88 10.24 9.31 12.55
C ASP A 88 9.09 10.30 12.28
N ASP A 89 9.32 11.59 12.55
CA ASP A 89 8.36 12.67 12.29
C ASP A 89 8.15 12.97 10.80
N GLU A 90 9.00 12.41 9.94
CA GLU A 90 8.91 12.52 8.48
C GLU A 90 8.31 11.28 7.82
N ILE A 91 8.15 10.17 8.56
CA ILE A 91 7.56 8.92 8.04
C ILE A 91 6.15 8.77 8.62
N PHE A 92 5.18 8.66 7.71
CA PHE A 92 3.80 8.31 8.02
C PHE A 92 3.60 6.83 7.73
N LEU A 93 3.31 6.03 8.76
CA LEU A 93 3.04 4.61 8.61
C LEU A 93 1.56 4.35 8.85
N LEU A 94 0.87 3.87 7.83
CA LEU A 94 -0.53 3.46 7.90
C LEU A 94 -0.61 1.94 7.73
N SER A 95 -0.90 1.22 8.82
CA SER A 95 -0.93 -0.25 8.85
C SER A 95 -2.02 -0.76 9.78
N SER A 96 -2.72 -1.82 9.38
CA SER A 96 -3.83 -2.42 10.14
C SER A 96 -3.40 -3.12 11.44
N GLU A 97 -2.11 -3.39 11.58
CA GLU A 97 -1.54 -4.04 12.77
C GLU A 97 -1.12 -3.02 13.83
N PRO A 98 -1.65 -3.09 15.06
CA PRO A 98 -1.11 -2.39 16.22
C PRO A 98 -0.24 -3.36 17.04
N ARG A 99 0.70 -4.12 16.46
CA ARG A 99 1.58 -4.95 17.30
C ARG A 99 2.85 -4.23 17.67
N ILE A 100 2.67 -3.10 18.36
CA ILE A 100 3.59 -2.74 19.42
C ILE A 100 3.35 -3.76 20.55
N GLY A 101 4.24 -4.75 20.71
CA GLY A 101 4.23 -5.64 21.87
C GLY A 101 3.98 -7.14 21.65
N SER A 102 3.84 -7.63 20.41
CA SER A 102 4.11 -9.05 20.15
C SER A 102 5.63 -9.24 20.19
N ALA A 103 6.16 -9.94 21.20
CA ALA A 103 7.59 -10.14 21.39
C ALA A 103 8.34 -10.75 20.18
N ALA A 104 7.60 -11.25 19.18
CA ALA A 104 8.14 -11.88 17.98
C ALA A 104 8.32 -10.94 16.77
N VAL A 105 7.71 -9.75 16.75
CA VAL A 105 7.80 -8.84 15.59
C VAL A 105 8.45 -7.53 16.02
N PRO A 106 9.59 -7.13 15.40
CA PRO A 106 10.19 -5.84 15.66
C PRO A 106 9.13 -4.74 15.50
N THR A 107 9.07 -3.80 16.45
CA THR A 107 8.16 -2.67 16.33
C THR A 107 8.47 -1.94 15.02
N LEU A 108 7.51 -1.95 14.10
CA LEU A 108 7.40 -0.90 13.10
C LEU A 108 7.48 0.44 13.84
N GLY A 109 8.05 1.48 13.23
CA GLY A 109 8.09 2.81 13.85
C GLY A 109 6.70 3.33 14.24
N PRO A 110 6.56 4.60 14.68
CA PRO A 110 5.28 5.13 15.11
C PRO A 110 4.18 4.84 14.08
N ASN A 111 3.20 4.00 14.43
CA ASN A 111 2.07 3.70 13.56
C ASN A 111 1.06 4.85 13.69
N ASP A 112 0.83 5.56 12.60
CA ASP A 112 -0.07 6.69 12.54
C ASP A 112 -1.54 6.27 12.46
N GLY A 113 -1.81 4.98 12.24
CA GLY A 113 -3.15 4.39 12.34
C GLY A 113 -3.42 3.36 11.24
N PRO A 114 -4.63 2.78 11.23
CA PRO A 114 -5.02 1.85 10.18
C PRO A 114 -5.08 2.54 8.79
N PRO A 115 -4.92 1.81 7.68
CA PRO A 115 -4.83 2.37 6.33
C PRO A 115 -6.19 2.72 5.72
N ASN A 116 -7.16 3.16 6.52
CA ASN A 116 -8.51 3.46 6.04
C ASN A 116 -8.59 4.81 5.27
N PRO A 117 -9.70 5.08 4.53
CA PRO A 117 -9.82 6.31 3.75
C PRO A 117 -9.73 7.60 4.57
N ARG A 118 -10.26 7.62 5.80
CA ARG A 118 -10.19 8.80 6.69
C ARG A 118 -8.72 9.12 6.99
N ASN A 119 -7.94 8.11 7.35
CA ASN A 119 -6.56 8.28 7.77
C ASN A 119 -5.66 8.67 6.59
N LEU A 120 -5.86 8.03 5.44
CA LEU A 120 -5.18 8.40 4.19
C LEU A 120 -5.48 9.83 3.77
N THR A 121 -6.76 10.22 3.76
CA THR A 121 -7.17 11.59 3.42
C THR A 121 -6.48 12.60 4.32
N ALA A 122 -6.42 12.29 5.61
CA ALA A 122 -5.89 13.20 6.59
C ALA A 122 -4.35 13.31 6.51
N VAL A 123 -3.62 12.22 6.22
CA VAL A 123 -2.18 12.25 5.88
C VAL A 123 -1.92 13.01 4.58
N PHE A 124 -2.65 12.74 3.50
CA PHE A 124 -2.41 13.44 2.22
C PHE A 124 -2.79 14.92 2.27
N ASN A 125 -3.80 15.31 3.05
CA ASN A 125 -4.11 16.72 3.31
C ASN A 125 -2.96 17.40 4.05
N PHE A 126 -2.43 16.78 5.11
CA PHE A 126 -1.24 17.28 5.80
C PHE A 126 -0.07 17.47 4.84
N LEU A 127 0.22 16.46 4.01
CA LEU A 127 1.32 16.53 3.05
C LEU A 127 1.09 17.57 1.96
N ARG A 128 -0.14 17.80 1.51
CA ARG A 128 -0.47 18.89 0.59
C ARG A 128 -0.09 20.24 1.18
N ASP A 129 -0.37 20.43 2.47
CA ASP A 129 -0.16 21.72 3.15
C ASP A 129 1.31 21.90 3.58
N GLU A 130 2.03 20.81 3.86
CA GLU A 130 3.41 20.86 4.32
C GLU A 130 4.46 20.68 3.21
N VAL A 131 4.27 19.84 2.20
CA VAL A 131 5.33 19.57 1.23
C VAL A 131 5.61 20.79 0.35
N ARG A 132 6.87 21.25 0.34
CA ARG A 132 7.37 22.37 -0.45
C ARG A 132 8.04 21.89 -1.75
N PRO A 133 8.18 22.78 -2.76
CA PRO A 133 8.91 22.47 -4.00
C PRO A 133 10.40 22.12 -3.84
N SER A 134 10.99 22.30 -2.66
CA SER A 134 12.36 21.88 -2.32
C SER A 134 12.43 20.50 -1.68
N ASP A 135 11.30 19.92 -1.27
CA ASP A 135 11.21 18.71 -0.48
C ASP A 135 11.24 17.44 -1.33
N THR A 136 11.45 16.30 -0.68
CA THR A 136 11.34 14.97 -1.30
C THR A 136 10.19 14.20 -0.69
N LEU A 137 9.38 13.54 -1.54
CA LEU A 137 8.33 12.63 -1.12
C LEU A 137 8.66 11.17 -1.50
N VAL A 138 8.38 10.22 -0.60
CA VAL A 138 8.32 8.80 -0.91
C VAL A 138 6.94 8.27 -0.55
N VAL A 139 6.29 7.55 -1.45
CA VAL A 139 5.04 6.84 -1.17
C VAL A 139 5.26 5.37 -1.51
N TYR A 140 5.18 4.52 -0.50
CA TYR A 140 5.28 3.08 -0.64
C TYR A 140 3.93 2.45 -0.31
N VAL A 141 3.42 1.63 -1.22
CA VAL A 141 2.15 0.91 -1.07
C VAL A 141 2.43 -0.58 -1.16
N THR A 142 1.99 -1.35 -0.17
CA THR A 142 2.01 -2.80 -0.17
C THR A 142 0.69 -3.36 0.38
N GLY A 143 0.43 -4.63 0.09
CA GLY A 143 -0.81 -5.33 0.42
C GLY A 143 -1.47 -5.88 -0.84
N HIS A 144 -2.80 -5.97 -0.79
CA HIS A 144 -3.59 -6.39 -1.95
C HIS A 144 -4.00 -5.20 -2.81
N GLY A 145 -3.99 -5.43 -4.13
CA GLY A 145 -4.56 -4.54 -5.11
C GLY A 145 -5.55 -5.30 -5.98
N GLY A 146 -6.53 -4.59 -6.51
CA GLY A 146 -7.56 -5.19 -7.35
C GLY A 146 -7.88 -4.34 -8.57
N SER A 147 -8.64 -4.94 -9.48
CA SER A 147 -9.26 -4.25 -10.60
C SER A 147 -10.66 -4.79 -10.80
N ASP A 148 -11.63 -3.91 -11.04
CA ASP A 148 -13.01 -4.32 -11.33
C ASP A 148 -13.10 -5.19 -12.59
N THR A 149 -12.21 -4.94 -13.56
CA THR A 149 -12.02 -5.79 -14.73
C THR A 149 -10.54 -5.83 -15.14
N PRO A 150 -10.04 -6.92 -15.75
CA PRO A 150 -8.63 -7.03 -16.18
C PRO A 150 -8.15 -5.99 -17.20
N LYS A 151 -9.07 -5.18 -17.77
CA LYS A 151 -8.78 -4.17 -18.79
C LYS A 151 -9.25 -2.76 -18.42
N SER A 152 -9.86 -2.56 -17.25
CA SER A 152 -10.34 -1.23 -16.84
C SER A 152 -9.26 -0.46 -16.10
N ASP A 153 -9.24 0.86 -16.27
CA ASP A 153 -8.51 1.78 -15.39
C ASP A 153 -9.12 1.90 -13.98
N ARG A 154 -10.08 1.03 -13.64
CA ARG A 154 -10.68 0.92 -12.30
C ARG A 154 -9.85 -0.02 -11.42
N CYS A 155 -8.62 0.39 -11.15
CA CYS A 155 -7.77 -0.28 -10.18
C CYS A 155 -7.92 0.37 -8.80
N PHE A 156 -7.69 -0.41 -7.75
CA PHE A 156 -7.77 0.06 -6.37
C PHE A 156 -6.72 -0.59 -5.48
N ILE A 157 -6.38 0.10 -4.39
CA ILE A 157 -5.60 -0.42 -3.26
C ILE A 157 -6.61 -0.93 -2.23
N GLU A 158 -6.45 -2.15 -1.73
CA GLU A 158 -7.24 -2.64 -0.59
C GLU A 158 -6.66 -2.05 0.70
N LEU A 159 -7.52 -1.51 1.57
CA LEU A 159 -7.12 -0.73 2.74
C LEU A 159 -7.26 -1.46 4.06
N VAL A 160 -7.88 -2.64 4.03
CA VAL A 160 -8.06 -3.51 5.18
C VAL A 160 -7.84 -4.96 4.75
N PRO A 161 -7.39 -5.84 5.67
CA PRO A 161 -7.26 -7.26 5.37
C PRO A 161 -8.60 -7.84 4.91
N ARG A 162 -8.56 -8.73 3.92
CA ARG A 162 -9.74 -9.48 3.52
C ARG A 162 -10.20 -10.35 4.68
N GLU A 163 -11.47 -10.25 5.06
CA GLU A 163 -12.12 -11.35 5.76
C GLU A 163 -12.13 -12.56 4.81
N LYS A 164 -11.81 -13.75 5.32
CA LYS A 164 -11.75 -14.99 4.53
C LYS A 164 -12.97 -15.08 3.60
N ASP A 165 -12.70 -15.15 2.30
CA ASP A 165 -13.67 -15.33 1.20
C ASP A 165 -14.61 -14.16 0.87
N ARG A 166 -14.34 -12.94 1.35
CA ARG A 166 -15.14 -11.76 1.01
C ARG A 166 -14.38 -10.77 0.15
N ARG A 167 -15.08 -10.22 -0.86
CA ARG A 167 -14.61 -9.03 -1.57
C ARG A 167 -14.49 -7.90 -0.55
N VAL A 168 -13.39 -7.15 -0.61
CA VAL A 168 -13.24 -5.93 0.20
C VAL A 168 -14.37 -4.99 -0.16
N ALA A 169 -15.12 -4.52 0.84
CA ALA A 169 -16.19 -3.55 0.63
C ALA A 169 -15.62 -2.30 -0.07
N PRO A 170 -16.33 -1.67 -1.02
CA PRO A 170 -15.84 -0.47 -1.70
C PRO A 170 -15.39 0.66 -0.75
N ALA A 171 -16.01 0.77 0.43
CA ALA A 171 -15.61 1.73 1.46
C ALA A 171 -14.20 1.48 2.05
N ASN A 172 -13.63 0.30 1.84
CA ASN A 172 -12.29 -0.09 2.28
C ASN A 172 -11.31 -0.22 1.10
N GLN A 173 -11.58 0.50 0.02
CA GLN A 173 -10.72 0.57 -1.16
C GLN A 173 -10.30 2.01 -1.39
N LEU A 174 -9.05 2.23 -1.81
CA LEU A 174 -8.63 3.50 -2.39
C LEU A 174 -8.56 3.34 -3.91
N ALA A 175 -9.54 3.91 -4.61
CA ALA A 175 -9.56 3.90 -6.06
C ALA A 175 -8.39 4.70 -6.64
N LEU A 176 -7.88 4.26 -7.80
CA LEU A 176 -6.80 4.93 -8.53
C LEU A 176 -7.05 6.42 -8.72
N ARG A 177 -8.27 6.80 -9.14
CA ARG A 177 -8.64 8.21 -9.34
C ARG A 177 -8.45 9.04 -8.07
N ASP A 178 -8.90 8.51 -6.93
CA ASP A 178 -8.90 9.25 -5.67
C ASP A 178 -7.48 9.32 -5.07
N PHE A 179 -6.67 8.26 -5.27
CA PHE A 179 -5.23 8.30 -5.00
C PHE A 179 -4.54 9.39 -5.85
N LEU A 180 -4.78 9.41 -7.17
CA LEU A 180 -4.17 10.38 -8.07
C LEU A 180 -4.57 11.82 -7.72
N ALA A 181 -5.84 12.05 -7.37
CA ALA A 181 -6.31 13.35 -6.93
C ALA A 181 -5.54 13.81 -5.69
N SER A 182 -5.39 12.93 -4.68
CA SER A 182 -4.68 13.21 -3.44
C SER A 182 -3.22 13.59 -3.67
N VAL A 183 -2.49 12.82 -4.49
CA VAL A 183 -1.05 13.06 -4.71
C VAL A 183 -0.77 14.19 -5.70
N SER A 184 -1.69 14.48 -6.63
CA SER A 184 -1.53 15.58 -7.60
C SER A 184 -1.54 16.97 -6.96
N ALA A 185 -2.11 17.09 -5.76
CA ALA A 185 -2.12 18.33 -5.00
C ALA A 185 -0.77 18.61 -4.30
N ILE A 186 0.11 17.62 -4.22
CA ILE A 186 1.39 17.70 -3.51
C ILE A 186 2.50 18.05 -4.50
N ARG A 187 3.32 19.06 -4.19
CA ARG A 187 4.34 19.60 -5.12
C ARG A 187 5.76 19.47 -4.59
N PRO A 188 6.30 18.25 -4.44
CA PRO A 188 7.69 18.06 -4.04
C PRO A 188 8.65 18.40 -5.19
N ARG A 189 9.93 18.65 -4.86
CA ARG A 189 11.02 18.73 -5.84
C ARG A 189 11.13 17.45 -6.66
N ARG A 190 10.95 16.32 -5.99
CA ARG A 190 10.95 14.98 -6.56
C ARG A 190 10.16 14.02 -5.70
N ALA A 191 9.57 13.01 -6.31
CA ALA A 191 8.87 11.95 -5.58
C ALA A 191 9.23 10.55 -6.07
N LEU A 192 9.20 9.57 -5.18
CA LEU A 192 9.22 8.15 -5.49
C LEU A 192 7.89 7.52 -5.10
N PHE A 193 7.22 6.88 -6.05
CA PHE A 193 6.03 6.07 -5.80
C PHE A 193 6.35 4.61 -6.09
N LEU A 194 6.23 3.72 -5.09
CA LEU A 194 6.48 2.29 -5.25
C LEU A 194 5.21 1.50 -4.91
N PHE A 195 4.69 0.76 -5.89
CA PHE A 195 3.50 -0.07 -5.78
C PHE A 195 3.88 -1.55 -5.77
N ASP A 196 3.89 -2.13 -4.57
CA ASP A 196 4.17 -3.53 -4.24
C ASP A 196 2.87 -4.30 -4.00
N GLN A 197 2.05 -4.35 -5.05
CA GLN A 197 0.75 -5.03 -5.04
C GLN A 197 0.35 -5.41 -6.47
N CYS A 198 -0.65 -6.28 -6.59
CA CYS A 198 -1.29 -6.57 -7.88
C CYS A 198 -1.83 -5.30 -8.54
N TYR A 199 -1.82 -5.26 -9.87
CA TYR A 199 -2.27 -4.13 -10.69
C TYR A 199 -1.54 -2.78 -10.44
N GLY A 200 -0.40 -2.80 -9.73
CA GLY A 200 0.36 -1.59 -9.38
C GLY A 200 0.84 -0.75 -10.58
N GLN A 201 1.05 -1.35 -11.75
CA GLN A 201 1.44 -0.62 -12.96
C GLN A 201 0.39 0.41 -13.39
N ALA A 202 -0.90 0.20 -13.11
CA ALA A 202 -1.94 1.18 -13.42
C ALA A 202 -1.68 2.51 -12.70
N PHE A 203 -1.29 2.43 -11.42
CA PHE A 203 -0.90 3.58 -10.62
C PHE A 203 0.40 4.21 -11.11
N ALA A 204 1.45 3.40 -11.30
CA ALA A 204 2.75 3.88 -11.76
C ALA A 204 2.66 4.61 -13.12
N THR A 205 1.94 4.02 -14.08
CA THR A 205 1.74 4.60 -15.41
C THR A 205 0.93 5.89 -15.33
N SER A 206 -0.09 5.93 -14.48
CA SER A 206 -0.94 7.12 -14.33
C SER A 206 -0.23 8.29 -13.64
N LEU A 207 0.90 8.06 -13.00
CA LEU A 207 1.77 9.10 -12.43
C LEU A 207 2.85 9.57 -13.41
N ALA A 208 3.16 8.79 -14.44
CA ALA A 208 4.17 9.13 -15.42
C ALA A 208 3.84 10.47 -16.09
N GLY A 209 4.80 11.40 -16.10
CA GLY A 209 4.64 12.73 -16.69
C GLY A 209 3.82 13.73 -15.88
N LYS A 210 3.30 13.38 -14.70
CA LYS A 210 2.50 14.30 -13.85
C LYS A 210 3.32 15.18 -12.91
N GLY A 211 4.64 15.05 -12.93
CA GLY A 211 5.55 15.79 -12.06
C GLY A 211 6.95 15.19 -12.11
N PRO A 212 7.89 15.68 -11.28
CA PRO A 212 9.24 15.16 -11.18
C PRO A 212 9.27 13.82 -10.41
N PHE A 213 8.53 12.83 -10.91
CA PHE A 213 8.25 11.59 -10.21
C PHE A 213 9.04 10.43 -10.80
N ILE A 214 9.41 9.51 -9.92
CA ILE A 214 9.84 8.15 -10.24
C ILE A 214 8.72 7.24 -9.76
N SER A 215 8.24 6.36 -10.63
CA SER A 215 7.27 5.33 -10.24
C SER A 215 7.84 3.94 -10.50
N ILE A 216 7.64 3.05 -9.53
CA ILE A 216 8.02 1.64 -9.59
C ILE A 216 6.75 0.83 -9.36
N ALA A 217 6.53 -0.19 -10.19
CA ALA A 217 5.49 -1.18 -9.96
C ALA A 217 6.05 -2.57 -10.18
N LEU A 218 5.62 -3.53 -9.37
CA LEU A 218 6.11 -4.91 -9.41
C LEU A 218 5.32 -5.81 -10.37
N SER A 219 4.06 -5.45 -10.62
CA SER A 219 3.15 -6.18 -11.50
C SER A 219 2.88 -5.39 -12.77
N THR A 220 2.37 -6.07 -13.79
CA THR A 220 1.72 -5.39 -14.91
C THR A 220 0.29 -4.99 -14.56
N LYS A 221 -0.41 -4.33 -15.49
CA LYS A 221 -1.85 -3.99 -15.38
C LYS A 221 -2.80 -5.20 -15.42
N ALA A 222 -2.31 -6.40 -15.76
CA ALA A 222 -3.15 -7.57 -15.99
C ALA A 222 -2.72 -8.81 -15.19
N GLU A 223 -1.72 -8.68 -14.32
CA GLU A 223 -1.11 -9.80 -13.62
C GLU A 223 -1.21 -9.63 -12.11
N GLU A 224 -1.53 -10.74 -11.45
CA GLU A 224 -1.26 -10.94 -10.03
C GLU A 224 0.25 -11.16 -9.82
N VAL A 225 0.77 -10.76 -8.66
CA VAL A 225 2.19 -10.91 -8.35
C VAL A 225 2.40 -11.36 -6.92
N TYR A 226 3.52 -12.05 -6.69
CA TYR A 226 4.02 -12.32 -5.36
C TYR A 226 4.94 -11.16 -4.91
N CYS A 227 4.44 -10.37 -3.97
CA CYS A 227 5.08 -9.18 -3.41
C CYS A 227 6.41 -9.48 -2.65
N GLN A 228 6.68 -10.76 -2.40
CA GLN A 228 7.81 -11.24 -1.58
C GLN A 228 9.15 -11.27 -2.34
N ASN A 229 9.12 -11.21 -3.67
CA ASN A 229 10.31 -11.48 -4.49
C ASN A 229 11.15 -10.22 -4.80
N PHE A 230 10.53 -9.06 -4.90
CA PHE A 230 11.21 -7.81 -5.27
C PHE A 230 11.45 -6.90 -4.06
N SER A 231 10.39 -6.54 -3.33
CA SER A 231 10.41 -5.48 -2.31
C SER A 231 11.40 -5.73 -1.17
N PRO A 232 11.50 -6.94 -0.58
CA PRO A 232 12.52 -7.22 0.43
C PRO A 232 13.94 -6.94 -0.05
N VAL A 233 14.26 -7.32 -1.29
CA VAL A 233 15.60 -7.14 -1.86
C VAL A 233 15.85 -5.66 -2.15
N PHE A 234 14.88 -4.99 -2.76
CA PHE A 234 14.98 -3.56 -3.07
C PHE A 234 15.27 -2.72 -1.82
N TRP A 235 14.45 -2.89 -0.78
CA TRP A 235 14.60 -2.13 0.46
C TRP A 235 15.86 -2.50 1.24
N LYS A 236 16.22 -3.78 1.33
CA LYS A 236 17.48 -4.21 1.97
C LYS A 236 18.69 -3.58 1.29
N GLU A 237 18.71 -3.49 -0.04
CA GLU A 237 19.83 -2.86 -0.74
C GLU A 237 19.95 -1.36 -0.46
N LEU A 238 18.82 -0.65 -0.35
CA LEU A 238 18.82 0.76 0.08
C LEU A 238 19.20 0.94 1.56
N ARG A 239 18.97 -0.06 2.42
CA ARG A 239 19.30 -0.04 3.85
C ARG A 239 20.77 -0.35 4.13
N ARG A 240 21.46 -1.09 3.27
CA ARG A 240 22.86 -1.55 3.49
C ARG A 240 23.89 -0.43 3.59
N SER A 241 23.55 0.78 3.17
CA SER A 241 24.44 1.94 3.14
C SER A 241 24.76 2.58 4.51
N GLY A 242 24.23 2.07 5.63
CA GLY A 242 24.42 2.71 6.95
C GLY A 242 24.63 1.82 8.17
N ILE A 243 24.72 0.49 8.03
CA ILE A 243 24.69 -0.45 9.18
C ILE A 243 26.06 -1.11 9.47
N LEU A 244 27.02 -1.03 8.55
CA LEU A 244 28.30 -1.72 8.70
C LEU A 244 29.37 -0.84 9.35
N ARG A 245 30.26 -1.47 10.13
CA ARG A 245 31.45 -0.88 10.80
C ARG A 245 32.36 -0.06 9.86
N LYS A 246 32.29 -0.34 8.55
CA LYS A 246 32.75 0.54 7.47
C LYS A 246 31.52 0.93 6.66
N PRO A 247 31.17 2.22 6.54
CA PRO A 247 30.05 2.65 5.71
C PRO A 247 30.27 2.13 4.29
N LEU A 248 29.36 1.31 3.78
CA LEU A 248 29.36 1.02 2.35
C LEU A 248 28.93 2.28 1.60
N PRO A 249 29.40 2.47 0.35
CA PRO A 249 28.86 3.52 -0.51
C PRO A 249 27.34 3.45 -0.56
N ARG A 250 26.68 4.62 -0.55
CA ARG A 250 25.23 4.67 -0.71
C ARG A 250 24.82 3.99 -2.01
N THR A 251 23.88 3.05 -1.92
CA THR A 251 23.33 2.39 -3.10
C THR A 251 22.32 3.31 -3.75
N SER A 252 22.45 3.54 -5.06
CA SER A 252 21.47 4.33 -5.80
C SER A 252 20.14 3.59 -5.92
N LEU A 253 19.04 4.34 -6.09
CA LEU A 253 17.71 3.77 -6.34
C LEU A 253 17.73 2.83 -7.54
N LYS A 254 18.41 3.23 -8.62
CA LYS A 254 18.54 2.42 -9.84
C LYS A 254 19.30 1.11 -9.57
N ALA A 255 20.40 1.15 -8.82
CA ALA A 255 21.15 -0.05 -8.48
C ALA A 255 20.34 -1.02 -7.60
N ALA A 256 19.59 -0.49 -6.63
CA ALA A 256 18.67 -1.27 -5.81
C ALA A 256 17.57 -1.91 -6.66
N PHE A 257 16.95 -1.16 -7.57
CA PHE A 257 15.95 -1.64 -8.52
C PHE A 257 16.50 -2.75 -9.43
N ASP A 258 17.67 -2.55 -10.04
CA ASP A 258 18.28 -3.51 -10.96
C ASP A 258 18.62 -4.82 -10.23
N LYS A 259 19.09 -4.75 -8.97
CA LYS A 259 19.36 -5.94 -8.16
C LYS A 259 18.09 -6.67 -7.75
N ALA A 260 17.06 -5.95 -7.33
CA ALA A 260 15.75 -6.52 -7.00
C ALA A 260 15.09 -7.18 -8.22
N CYS A 261 15.17 -6.57 -9.41
CA CYS A 261 14.71 -7.18 -10.66
C CYS A 261 15.42 -8.50 -10.98
N ARG A 262 16.74 -8.55 -10.83
CA ARG A 262 17.50 -9.80 -11.04
C ARG A 262 17.10 -10.89 -10.05
N HIS A 263 16.83 -10.53 -8.79
CA HIS A 263 16.35 -11.49 -7.80
C HIS A 263 14.94 -11.99 -8.15
N ALA A 264 14.01 -11.07 -8.41
CA ALA A 264 12.62 -11.36 -8.73
C ALA A 264 12.53 -12.34 -9.92
N ARG A 265 13.20 -12.05 -11.04
CA ARG A 265 13.18 -12.90 -12.24
C ARG A 265 13.77 -14.30 -12.03
N ARG A 266 14.65 -14.49 -11.04
CA ARG A 266 15.21 -15.81 -10.69
C ARG A 266 14.21 -16.65 -9.91
N ARG A 267 13.39 -16.02 -9.06
CA ARG A 267 12.35 -16.67 -8.27
C ARG A 267 11.09 -16.90 -9.08
N GLU A 268 10.75 -15.93 -9.92
CA GLU A 268 9.50 -15.89 -10.67
C GLU A 268 9.71 -15.16 -12.00
N ARG A 269 9.75 -15.93 -13.09
CA ARG A 269 10.03 -15.41 -14.44
C ARG A 269 8.96 -14.47 -14.98
N THR A 270 7.74 -14.56 -14.45
CA THR A 270 6.58 -13.77 -14.86
C THR A 270 6.60 -12.36 -14.27
N GLN A 271 7.27 -12.15 -13.12
CA GLN A 271 7.35 -10.84 -12.50
C GLN A 271 8.24 -9.91 -13.34
N LYS A 272 7.65 -8.81 -13.83
CA LYS A 272 8.31 -7.80 -14.65
C LYS A 272 8.20 -6.43 -13.98
N PRO A 273 8.98 -6.18 -12.91
CA PRO A 273 8.99 -4.86 -12.30
C PRO A 273 9.39 -3.81 -13.33
N ILE A 274 8.72 -2.67 -13.27
CA ILE A 274 8.99 -1.51 -14.12
C ILE A 274 9.47 -0.35 -13.26
N LEU A 275 10.30 0.49 -13.86
CA LEU A 275 10.72 1.77 -13.32
C LEU A 275 10.48 2.81 -14.40
N GLN A 276 9.74 3.86 -14.06
CA GLN A 276 9.45 4.99 -14.93
C GLN A 276 9.98 6.25 -14.26
N THR A 277 10.61 7.12 -15.04
CA THR A 277 11.16 8.39 -14.59
C THR A 277 10.60 9.51 -15.45
N ALA A 278 10.20 10.61 -14.82
CA ALA A 278 9.90 11.83 -15.54
C ALA A 278 11.16 12.40 -16.24
N PRO A 279 11.00 13.16 -17.33
CA PRO A 279 12.11 13.87 -17.96
C PRO A 279 12.89 14.70 -16.94
N GLY A 280 14.22 14.62 -16.98
CA GLY A 280 15.11 15.37 -16.07
C GLY A 280 15.25 14.79 -14.66
N VAL A 281 14.54 13.71 -14.32
CA VAL A 281 14.67 13.03 -13.02
C VAL A 281 15.61 11.84 -13.13
N ASP A 282 16.75 11.90 -12.44
CA ASP A 282 17.72 10.81 -12.41
C ASP A 282 17.48 9.88 -11.22
N ALA A 283 17.01 8.66 -11.51
CA ALA A 283 16.85 7.61 -10.51
C ALA A 283 18.17 7.28 -9.79
N ALA A 284 19.32 7.34 -10.46
CA ALA A 284 20.60 7.07 -9.80
C ALA A 284 20.90 8.07 -8.68
N LYS A 285 20.37 9.30 -8.77
CA LYS A 285 20.60 10.38 -7.81
C LYS A 285 19.47 10.59 -6.80
N PHE A 286 18.45 9.73 -6.78
CA PHE A 286 17.26 9.95 -5.94
C PHE A 286 17.59 9.95 -4.43
N PHE A 287 18.42 9.02 -3.95
CA PHE A 287 18.87 8.96 -2.54
C PHE A 287 20.32 9.44 -2.34
N LEU A 288 20.99 9.82 -3.42
CA LEU A 288 22.33 10.37 -3.39
C LEU A 288 22.20 11.89 -3.36
N TRP A 289 22.01 12.40 -2.15
CA TRP A 289 21.98 13.84 -1.88
C TRP A 289 23.43 14.34 -1.83
N GLU A 290 23.72 15.40 -2.59
CA GLU A 290 24.90 16.25 -2.48
C GLU A 290 24.59 17.42 -1.54
#